data_AF-A0A524A682-F1
#
_entry.id   AF-A0A524A682-F1
#
_cell.length_a   1.000
_cell.length_b   1.000
_cell.length_c   1.000
_cell.angle_alpha   90.00
_cell.angle_beta   90.00
_cell.angle_gamma   90.00
#
_symmetry.space_group_name_H-M   'P 1'
#
loop_
_entity.id
_entity.type
_entity.pdbx_description
1 polymer ?
#
loop_
_entity_poly.entity_id
_entity_poly.type
_entity_poly.pdbx_seq_one_letter_code
_entity_poly.pdbx_strand_id
1 'polypeptide(L)'
;MGKHRAVLLLAALLATSLMGLGEAQGSASIGVRGFVYGPNGEPLQNASIRLWGFYLEAETTTDSTGHYELSATTTQGFCQLYAFYDDPDTDGYDLLPSQRRLDTGEDTTLSVNFTLQPAATVRVTGQLKPVESTRKVTKYAFEVVDALEGRVIELGEYRLTYGTDMNVQSYFLDLDTMTLIVPADTPFWVEVSSSYQHERYPPSRYRRYRWGSGRTRIETFNEFSMAEGEAFILGAGEVLELDIRKYSLTADMARIHPMVEEVEVDLSEVEGQGFYVAAESHGIQEAKEFLSGIDEKIESQEYEGAYVDLRQAYLKLLSVRGRLEAAVYEAGVSLKILMVFTAVTSVALGALLAANGLLKLLLTLGSFGSMILYLRQVFPGSAVIEPGSFTSMAAASLLGALLVLSLLPRVLGDAVGEGGMARVGALVAVFSMGSRSLRRRKLRSLFTFATILTLTMSFVALTSFSTSYGLIFNRYGGDKPDAEGIMVRMPYYPPNSEFEKGVFSPIIDVTIEWAWGNEGVVNVAELAENIPSLRPYGRIGEWPIFGVIGVQPDVEPLMSLIDDAVVEGGPLREEGDCLLHRYMRNNARLEVGDQIVIKGVPLRIVGFFGRVKRIADV
;
A
#
# COMPACT_ATOMS: atom_id res chain seq x y z
N MET A 1 62.30 -2.41 -12.18
CA MET A 1 62.26 -1.36 -11.13
C MET A 1 60.88 -0.70 -10.91
N GLY A 2 59.79 -1.12 -11.58
CA GLY A 2 58.47 -0.47 -11.44
C GLY A 2 57.53 -1.02 -10.36
N LYS A 3 57.61 -2.33 -10.03
CA LYS A 3 56.65 -2.96 -9.09
C LYS A 3 56.89 -2.62 -7.62
N HIS A 4 58.15 -2.45 -7.20
CA HIS A 4 58.45 -2.07 -5.81
C HIS A 4 58.10 -0.60 -5.48
N ARG A 5 58.12 0.30 -6.47
CA ARG A 5 57.68 1.69 -6.28
C ARG A 5 56.17 1.82 -6.13
N ALA A 6 55.40 0.99 -6.84
CA ALA A 6 53.94 0.98 -6.70
C ALA A 6 53.49 0.47 -5.33
N VAL A 7 54.16 -0.55 -4.78
CA VAL A 7 53.86 -1.08 -3.43
C VAL A 7 54.24 -0.08 -2.33
N LEU A 8 55.36 0.64 -2.49
CA LEU A 8 55.75 1.71 -1.56
C LEU A 8 54.81 2.91 -1.60
N LEU A 9 54.30 3.27 -2.79
CA LEU A 9 53.29 4.33 -2.94
C LEU A 9 51.93 3.91 -2.36
N LEU A 10 51.52 2.65 -2.52
CA LEU A 10 50.28 2.14 -1.94
C LEU A 10 50.37 2.04 -0.41
N ALA A 11 51.53 1.64 0.13
CA ALA A 11 51.79 1.60 1.56
C ALA A 11 51.87 3.01 2.18
N ALA A 12 52.42 3.99 1.45
CA ALA A 12 52.42 5.40 1.88
C ALA A 12 51.00 6.00 1.84
N LEU A 13 50.19 5.67 0.83
CA LEU A 13 48.78 6.10 0.75
C LEU A 13 47.91 5.46 1.85
N LEU A 14 48.14 4.19 2.17
CA LEU A 14 47.48 3.53 3.31
C LEU A 14 47.92 4.14 4.66
N ALA A 15 49.20 4.48 4.82
CA ALA A 15 49.70 5.15 6.02
C ALA A 15 49.11 6.56 6.18
N THR A 16 48.88 7.31 5.10
CA THR A 16 48.17 8.59 5.15
C THR A 16 46.67 8.44 5.40
N SER A 17 46.05 7.33 4.99
CA SER A 17 44.63 7.04 5.31
C SER A 17 44.41 6.56 6.74
N LEU A 18 45.45 6.02 7.39
CA LEU A 18 45.44 5.57 8.78
C LEU A 18 45.95 6.64 9.77
N MET A 19 46.49 7.76 9.28
CA MET A 19 46.84 8.93 10.11
C MET A 19 45.73 9.98 10.19
N GLY A 20 44.54 9.69 9.65
CA GLY A 20 43.29 10.32 10.08
C GLY A 20 42.78 9.68 11.39
N LEU A 21 43.68 9.51 12.38
CA LEU A 21 43.27 9.22 13.75
C LEU A 21 42.75 10.53 14.31
N GLY A 22 41.49 10.50 14.76
CA GLY A 22 40.71 11.66 15.14
C GLY A 22 41.50 12.64 15.99
N GLU A 23 41.35 13.92 15.66
CA GLU A 23 41.30 14.91 16.72
C GLU A 23 40.31 14.35 17.75
N ALA A 24 40.84 13.91 18.89
CA ALA A 24 40.03 13.80 20.08
C ALA A 24 39.49 15.21 20.29
N GLN A 25 38.24 15.46 19.86
CA GLN A 25 37.52 16.65 20.27
C GLN A 25 37.63 16.67 21.78
N GLY A 26 38.34 17.67 22.30
CA GLY A 26 38.48 17.87 23.72
C GLY A 26 37.07 17.91 24.29
N SER A 27 36.75 16.94 25.14
CA SER A 27 35.49 16.89 25.85
C SER A 27 35.46 18.09 26.80
N ALA A 28 34.63 19.08 26.49
CA ALA A 28 34.52 20.31 27.27
C ALA A 28 33.54 20.09 28.43
N SER A 29 33.92 20.57 29.61
CA SER A 29 33.05 20.59 30.78
C SER A 29 32.19 21.85 30.78
N ILE A 30 30.87 21.67 30.86
CA ILE A 30 29.91 22.76 30.97
C ILE A 30 29.27 22.72 32.34
N GLY A 31 29.40 23.81 33.10
CA GLY A 31 28.68 24.03 34.35
C GLY A 31 27.56 25.02 34.12
N VAL A 32 26.34 24.71 34.54
CA VAL A 32 25.21 25.64 34.45
C VAL A 32 24.57 25.77 35.82
N ARG A 33 24.37 27.01 36.25
CA ARG A 33 23.64 27.34 37.47
C ARG A 33 22.61 28.42 37.21
N GLY A 34 21.59 28.50 38.03
CA GLY A 34 20.50 29.42 37.75
C GLY A 34 19.33 29.32 38.69
N PHE A 35 18.30 30.10 38.35
CA PHE A 35 17.03 30.09 39.06
C PHE A 35 15.87 29.89 38.08
N VAL A 36 14.86 29.13 38.48
CA VAL A 36 13.58 29.02 37.77
C VAL A 36 12.51 29.73 38.57
N TYR A 37 11.82 30.65 37.88
CA TYR A 37 10.70 31.40 38.43
C TYR A 37 9.40 31.03 37.72
N GLY A 38 8.31 31.07 38.48
CA GLY A 38 6.96 31.00 37.96
C GLY A 38 6.50 32.33 37.37
N PRO A 39 5.27 32.38 36.84
CA PRO A 39 4.75 33.52 36.09
C PRO A 39 4.63 34.81 36.93
N ASN A 40 4.47 34.73 38.26
CA ASN A 40 4.43 35.92 39.12
C ASN A 40 5.78 36.22 39.80
N GLY A 41 6.86 35.55 39.39
CA GLY A 41 8.22 35.75 39.90
C GLY A 41 8.54 34.95 41.17
N GLU A 42 7.66 34.06 41.61
CA GLU A 42 7.90 33.11 42.68
C GLU A 42 8.95 32.06 42.28
N PRO A 43 9.86 31.65 43.17
CA PRO A 43 10.78 30.55 42.88
C PRO A 43 10.01 29.22 42.79
N LEU A 44 10.27 28.43 41.76
CA LEU A 44 9.64 27.12 41.57
C LEU A 44 10.52 26.02 42.16
N GLN A 45 9.98 25.29 43.14
CA GLN A 45 10.62 24.10 43.70
C GLN A 45 10.30 22.87 42.84
N ASN A 46 11.24 21.94 42.70
CA ASN A 46 11.10 20.69 41.94
C ASN A 46 10.83 20.87 40.42
N ALA A 47 11.17 22.03 39.84
CA ALA A 47 11.21 22.17 38.40
C ALA A 47 12.37 21.36 37.83
N SER A 48 12.10 20.61 36.77
CA SER A 48 13.07 19.74 36.12
C SER A 48 13.89 20.51 35.10
N ILE A 49 15.21 20.33 35.19
CA ILE A 49 16.19 20.94 34.30
C ILE A 49 16.93 19.84 33.54
N ARG A 50 16.88 19.89 32.22
CA ARG A 50 17.53 18.91 31.34
C ARG A 50 18.52 19.58 30.40
N LEU A 51 19.74 19.05 30.35
CA LEU A 51 20.77 19.49 29.40
C LEU A 51 20.95 18.42 28.33
N TRP A 52 20.61 18.78 27.09
CA TRP A 52 20.70 17.92 25.92
C TRP A 52 21.86 18.34 25.02
N GLY A 53 22.74 17.39 24.71
CA GLY A 53 23.69 17.48 23.60
C GLY A 53 23.13 16.72 22.41
N PHE A 54 23.79 15.62 22.03
CA PHE A 54 23.20 14.62 21.12
C PHE A 54 22.36 13.60 21.89
N TYR A 55 22.71 13.36 23.16
CA TYR A 55 21.93 12.59 24.13
C TYR A 55 21.66 13.47 25.35
N LEU A 56 20.85 12.98 26.29
CA LEU A 56 20.69 13.63 27.58
C LEU A 56 22.02 13.57 28.34
N GLU A 57 22.65 14.73 28.55
CA GLU A 57 23.98 14.85 29.16
C GLU A 57 23.89 14.94 30.69
N ALA A 58 22.89 15.66 31.19
CA ALA A 58 22.61 15.80 32.61
C ALA A 58 21.15 16.22 32.87
N GLU A 59 20.63 15.84 34.04
CA GLU A 59 19.32 16.23 34.55
C GLU A 59 19.43 16.57 36.04
N THR A 60 18.69 17.58 36.49
CA THR A 60 18.59 17.97 37.90
C THR A 60 17.23 18.61 38.18
N THR A 61 16.90 18.84 39.44
CA THR A 61 15.67 19.53 39.86
C THR A 61 16.00 20.75 40.71
N THR A 62 15.17 21.78 40.67
CA THR A 62 15.35 22.97 41.49
C THR A 62 15.09 22.72 42.97
N ASP A 63 15.83 23.43 43.83
CA ASP A 63 15.62 23.41 45.28
C ASP A 63 14.45 24.30 45.74
N SER A 64 14.22 24.41 47.05
CA SER A 64 13.15 25.24 47.63
C SER A 64 13.28 26.74 47.34
N THR A 65 14.42 27.20 46.83
CA THR A 65 14.67 28.59 46.41
C THR A 65 14.62 28.76 44.89
N GLY A 66 14.23 27.70 44.16
CA GLY A 66 14.22 27.67 42.70
C GLY A 66 15.60 27.56 42.07
N HIS A 67 16.66 27.36 42.87
CA HIS A 67 18.03 27.28 42.39
C HIS A 67 18.33 25.89 41.83
N TYR A 68 19.08 25.84 40.73
CA TYR A 68 19.62 24.61 40.16
C TYR A 68 21.10 24.76 39.84
N GLU A 69 21.80 23.64 39.89
CA GLU A 69 23.19 23.53 39.44
C GLU A 69 23.39 22.15 38.79
N LEU A 70 23.98 22.16 37.60
CA LEU A 70 24.30 20.95 36.84
C LEU A 70 25.67 21.11 36.16
N SER A 71 26.39 20.00 36.03
CA SER A 71 27.66 19.96 35.32
C SER A 71 27.68 18.72 34.43
N ALA A 72 28.02 18.90 33.17
CA ALA A 72 28.13 17.82 32.20
C ALA A 72 29.42 17.94 31.39
N THR A 73 29.80 16.87 30.72
CA THR A 73 30.93 16.86 29.79
C THR A 73 30.41 16.45 28.42
N THR A 74 30.49 17.33 27.43
CA THR A 74 30.00 17.04 26.09
C THR A 74 31.09 17.22 25.03
N THR A 75 30.93 16.53 23.91
CA THR A 75 31.77 16.71 22.71
C THR A 75 31.06 17.53 21.65
N GLN A 76 29.80 17.91 21.87
CA GLN A 76 29.04 18.74 20.94
C GLN A 76 29.53 20.19 21.00
N GLY A 77 29.33 20.94 19.90
CA GLY A 77 29.66 22.37 19.84
C GLY A 77 28.60 23.29 20.44
N PHE A 78 27.42 22.74 20.76
CA PHE A 78 26.36 23.41 21.52
C PHE A 78 25.52 22.37 22.28
N CYS A 79 24.90 22.81 23.37
CA CYS A 79 23.88 22.06 24.12
C CYS A 79 22.59 22.88 24.22
N GLN A 80 21.46 22.21 24.44
CA GLN A 80 20.17 22.81 24.70
C GLN A 80 19.77 22.54 26.14
N LEU A 81 19.50 23.61 26.87
CA LEU A 81 19.05 23.57 28.26
C LEU A 81 17.54 23.81 28.29
N TYR A 82 16.81 22.89 28.92
CA TYR A 82 15.38 22.95 29.11
C TYR A 82 15.03 23.13 30.57
N ALA A 83 14.04 23.97 30.84
CA ALA A 83 13.38 24.05 32.13
C ALA A 83 11.90 23.75 31.94
N PHE A 84 11.37 22.79 32.69
CA PHE A 84 9.96 22.43 32.68
C PHE A 84 9.48 22.11 34.10
N TYR A 85 8.21 22.36 34.37
CA TYR A 85 7.58 22.07 35.64
C TYR A 85 6.22 21.43 35.38
N ASP A 86 5.92 20.39 36.15
CA ASP A 86 4.67 19.66 36.09
C ASP A 86 4.15 19.53 37.53
N ASP A 87 2.94 20.00 37.79
CA ASP A 87 2.33 19.89 39.11
C ASP A 87 1.60 18.54 39.18
N PRO A 88 2.03 17.60 40.05
CA PRO A 88 1.39 16.28 40.11
C PRO A 88 -0.06 16.34 40.59
N ASP A 89 -0.53 17.47 41.13
CA ASP A 89 -1.90 17.65 41.60
C ASP A 89 -2.85 18.16 40.49
N THR A 90 -2.35 18.49 39.30
CA THR A 90 -3.16 18.93 38.14
C THR A 90 -3.19 17.87 37.04
N ASP A 91 -4.29 17.80 36.29
CA ASP A 91 -4.46 16.82 35.21
C ASP A 91 -3.61 17.15 33.96
N GLY A 92 -3.05 18.36 33.86
CA GLY A 92 -2.26 18.82 32.72
C GLY A 92 -1.16 19.79 33.11
N TYR A 93 -0.34 20.16 32.14
CA TYR A 93 0.78 21.08 32.33
C TYR A 93 0.30 22.52 32.53
N ASP A 94 0.58 23.08 33.70
CA ASP A 94 0.22 24.45 34.07
C ASP A 94 1.23 25.50 33.58
N LEU A 95 2.47 25.08 33.31
CA LEU A 95 3.58 25.96 32.94
C LEU A 95 4.23 25.54 31.64
N LEU A 96 4.51 26.54 30.80
CA LEU A 96 5.11 26.33 29.50
C LEU A 96 6.63 26.12 29.67
N PRO A 97 7.19 25.05 29.08
CA PRO A 97 8.63 24.84 29.08
C PRO A 97 9.38 25.98 28.39
N SER A 98 10.63 26.17 28.80
CA SER A 98 11.52 27.16 28.20
C SER A 98 12.85 26.53 27.82
N GLN A 99 13.45 27.06 26.75
CA GLN A 99 14.67 26.53 26.15
C GLN A 99 15.73 27.61 25.99
N ARG A 100 16.99 27.21 26.20
CA ARG A 100 18.17 28.04 25.96
C ARG A 100 19.30 27.23 25.33
N ARG A 101 19.85 27.73 24.23
CA ARG A 101 21.06 27.20 23.58
C ARG A 101 22.30 27.73 24.29
N LEU A 102 23.23 26.82 24.55
CA LEU A 102 24.50 27.08 25.20
C LEU A 102 25.63 26.64 24.26
N ASP A 103 26.61 27.50 24.03
CA ASP A 103 27.81 27.17 23.27
C ASP A 103 28.84 26.52 24.19
N THR A 104 29.41 25.39 23.78
CA THR A 104 30.24 24.49 24.61
C THR A 104 31.73 24.53 24.23
N GLY A 105 32.15 25.57 23.51
CA GLY A 105 33.49 25.67 22.91
C GLY A 105 34.66 25.79 23.91
N GLU A 106 34.41 26.12 25.17
CA GLU A 106 35.43 26.23 26.23
C GLU A 106 34.85 25.76 27.58
N ASP A 107 35.69 25.31 28.52
CA ASP A 107 35.27 25.00 29.91
C ASP A 107 34.65 26.24 30.55
N THR A 108 33.32 26.30 30.60
CA THR A 108 32.58 27.50 31.02
C THR A 108 31.51 27.17 32.05
N THR A 109 31.40 28.06 33.03
CA THR A 109 30.28 28.08 33.97
C THR A 109 29.34 29.21 33.59
N LEU A 110 28.12 28.88 33.17
CA LEU A 110 27.10 29.84 32.74
C LEU A 110 26.02 30.01 33.81
N SER A 111 25.52 31.23 33.95
CA SER A 111 24.36 31.54 34.79
C SER A 111 23.16 31.79 33.90
N VAL A 112 22.14 30.92 33.96
CA VAL A 112 20.94 31.01 33.11
C VAL A 112 19.72 31.02 34.02
N ASN A 113 18.83 31.99 33.86
CA ASN A 113 17.59 32.04 34.63
C ASN A 113 16.41 31.83 33.70
N PHE A 114 15.41 31.09 34.17
CA PHE A 114 14.18 30.82 33.45
C PHE A 114 12.99 31.45 34.15
N THR A 115 12.05 31.94 33.37
CA THR A 115 10.73 32.36 33.85
C THR A 115 9.70 31.62 33.00
N LEU A 116 9.00 30.67 33.60
CA LEU A 116 8.02 29.87 32.90
C LEU A 116 6.70 30.65 32.79
N GLN A 117 6.08 30.58 31.61
CA GLN A 117 4.80 31.25 31.36
C GLN A 117 3.64 30.30 31.68
N PRO A 118 2.43 30.82 31.93
CA PRO A 118 1.26 29.96 32.09
C PRO A 118 0.96 29.19 30.81
N ALA A 119 0.64 27.91 30.94
CA ALA A 119 0.32 27.00 29.85
C ALA A 119 -1.05 26.34 30.04
N ALA A 120 -1.52 25.76 28.95
CA ALA A 120 -2.61 24.81 28.90
C ALA A 120 -2.13 23.54 28.20
N THR A 121 -2.91 22.47 28.28
CA THR A 121 -2.58 21.18 27.67
C THR A 121 -3.62 20.81 26.61
N VAL A 122 -3.14 20.39 25.44
CA VAL A 122 -3.97 19.76 24.42
C VAL A 122 -3.61 18.28 24.36
N ARG A 123 -4.58 17.41 24.66
CA ARG A 123 -4.44 15.95 24.53
C ARG A 123 -5.11 15.50 23.24
N VAL A 124 -4.31 15.01 22.31
CA VAL A 124 -4.80 14.47 21.05
C VAL A 124 -5.14 12.99 21.24
N THR A 125 -6.31 12.58 20.80
CA THR A 125 -6.78 11.20 20.86
C THR A 125 -7.10 10.69 19.46
N GLY A 126 -7.20 9.37 19.30
CA GLY A 126 -7.47 8.74 18.02
C GLY A 126 -6.22 8.42 17.20
N GLN A 127 -6.43 7.89 16.00
CA GLN A 127 -5.35 7.45 15.11
C GLN A 127 -5.41 8.17 13.77
N LEU A 128 -4.24 8.55 13.25
CA LEU A 128 -4.09 9.03 11.89
C LEU A 128 -4.28 7.88 10.90
N LYS A 129 -5.42 7.90 10.20
CA LYS A 129 -5.78 6.93 9.15
C LYS A 129 -6.09 7.68 7.85
N PRO A 130 -5.06 8.08 7.08
CA PRO A 130 -5.29 8.75 5.81
C PRO A 130 -5.96 7.80 4.81
N VAL A 131 -6.92 8.28 4.03
CA VAL A 131 -7.66 7.48 3.03
C VAL A 131 -6.76 6.81 1.97
N GLU A 132 -5.52 7.28 1.78
CA GLU A 132 -4.60 6.75 0.79
C GLU A 132 -3.85 5.49 1.27
N SER A 133 -3.75 5.30 2.60
CA SER A 133 -2.95 4.25 3.23
C SER A 133 -3.76 3.46 4.25
N THR A 134 -3.53 2.15 4.30
CA THR A 134 -4.03 1.27 5.38
C THR A 134 -2.99 1.03 6.46
N ARG A 135 -1.82 1.65 6.34
CA ARG A 135 -0.73 1.50 7.31
C ARG A 135 -0.88 2.53 8.42
N LYS A 136 -0.60 2.10 9.64
CA LYS A 136 -0.44 2.98 10.80
C LYS A 136 0.62 4.04 10.49
N VAL A 137 0.24 5.30 10.68
CA VAL A 137 1.16 6.44 10.55
C VAL A 137 1.99 6.50 11.82
N THR A 138 3.31 6.30 11.69
CA THR A 138 4.24 6.33 12.83
C THR A 138 5.07 7.61 12.89
N LYS A 139 5.00 8.45 11.85
CA LYS A 139 5.75 9.70 11.74
C LYS A 139 4.80 10.86 11.52
N TYR A 140 4.62 11.64 12.56
CA TYR A 140 3.80 12.85 12.57
C TYR A 140 4.40 13.90 13.50
N ALA A 141 4.10 15.16 13.19
CA ALA A 141 4.42 16.31 14.01
C ALA A 141 3.20 17.22 14.14
N PHE A 142 3.10 17.86 15.31
CA PHE A 142 2.12 18.86 15.64
C PHE A 142 2.81 20.20 15.82
N GLU A 143 2.41 21.20 15.06
CA GLU A 143 2.91 22.56 15.21
C GLU A 143 1.81 23.45 15.78
N VAL A 144 2.10 24.15 16.88
CA VAL A 144 1.16 25.11 17.47
C VAL A 144 1.37 26.45 16.79
N VAL A 145 0.38 26.89 16.04
CA VAL A 145 0.46 28.05 15.15
C VAL A 145 -0.36 29.20 15.73
N ASP A 146 0.25 30.38 15.78
CA ASP A 146 -0.40 31.63 16.19
C ASP A 146 -1.50 31.98 15.19
N ALA A 147 -2.73 32.19 15.69
CA ALA A 147 -3.87 32.45 14.83
C ALA A 147 -3.83 33.81 14.11
N LEU A 148 -3.08 34.78 14.64
CA LEU A 148 -2.95 36.13 14.09
C LEU A 148 -1.80 36.21 13.07
N GLU A 149 -0.66 35.58 13.39
CA GLU A 149 0.55 35.65 12.56
C GLU A 149 0.65 34.51 11.52
N GLY A 150 -0.06 33.40 11.74
CA GLY A 150 0.00 32.21 10.88
C GLY A 150 1.38 31.55 10.89
N ARG A 151 2.12 31.66 12.00
CA ARG A 151 3.44 31.07 12.19
C ARG A 151 3.46 30.23 13.46
N VAL A 152 4.32 29.21 13.47
CA VAL A 152 4.56 28.42 14.69
C VAL A 152 4.96 29.35 15.83
N ILE A 153 4.34 29.19 16.99
CA ILE A 153 4.65 29.98 18.17
C ILE A 153 6.08 29.68 18.60
N GLU A 154 6.89 30.74 18.69
CA GLU A 154 8.28 30.69 19.15
C GLU A 154 8.43 31.60 20.36
N LEU A 155 8.73 31.02 21.52
CA LEU A 155 8.96 31.75 22.77
C LEU A 155 10.45 31.74 23.10
N GLY A 156 11.13 32.77 22.62
CA GLY A 156 12.59 32.84 22.64
C GLY A 156 13.19 31.84 21.67
N GLU A 157 13.84 30.80 22.18
CA GLU A 157 14.42 29.71 21.38
C GLU A 157 13.56 28.43 21.44
N TYR A 158 12.43 28.46 22.14
CA TYR A 158 11.51 27.35 22.28
C TYR A 158 10.44 27.41 21.18
N ARG A 159 10.53 26.51 20.21
CA ARG A 159 9.53 26.34 19.14
C ARG A 159 8.52 25.26 19.52
N LEU A 160 7.22 25.58 19.44
CA LEU A 160 6.15 24.67 19.85
C LEU A 160 5.82 23.63 18.77
N THR A 161 6.72 22.65 18.63
CA THR A 161 6.55 21.49 17.74
C THR A 161 6.64 20.20 18.56
N TYR A 162 5.62 19.34 18.47
CA TYR A 162 5.47 18.09 19.20
C TYR A 162 5.33 16.90 18.23
N GLY A 163 5.37 15.66 18.73
CA GLY A 163 5.12 14.47 17.93
C GLY A 163 6.19 13.38 18.07
N THR A 164 6.54 12.72 16.96
CA THR A 164 7.33 11.48 16.95
C THR A 164 8.76 11.62 16.41
N ASP A 165 9.12 12.78 15.88
CA ASP A 165 10.47 13.01 15.35
C ASP A 165 11.48 13.31 16.47
N MET A 166 12.77 13.05 16.24
CA MET A 166 13.82 13.19 17.27
C MET A 166 14.17 14.66 17.58
N ASN A 167 13.66 15.61 16.79
CA ASN A 167 13.91 17.05 16.93
C ASN A 167 12.66 17.83 17.41
N VAL A 168 11.72 17.16 18.09
CA VAL A 168 10.49 17.78 18.61
C VAL A 168 10.47 17.78 20.14
N GLN A 169 9.67 18.65 20.73
CA GLN A 169 9.67 18.87 22.18
C GLN A 169 9.20 17.63 22.96
N SER A 170 8.31 16.80 22.40
CA SER A 170 7.91 15.54 23.02
C SER A 170 9.09 14.61 23.33
N TYR A 171 10.11 14.58 22.47
CA TYR A 171 11.32 13.77 22.68
C TYR A 171 12.22 14.35 23.78
N PHE A 172 12.47 15.66 23.78
CA PHE A 172 13.38 16.30 24.74
C PHE A 172 12.79 16.37 26.17
N LEU A 173 11.47 16.45 26.26
CA LEU A 173 10.72 16.57 27.51
C LEU A 173 10.17 15.23 28.01
N ASP A 174 10.36 14.13 27.26
CA ASP A 174 9.81 12.81 27.58
C ASP A 174 8.27 12.84 27.76
N LEU A 175 7.61 13.60 26.90
CA LEU A 175 6.15 13.73 26.89
C LEU A 175 5.53 12.63 26.03
N ASP A 176 4.29 12.27 26.35
CA ASP A 176 3.48 11.50 25.41
C ASP A 176 3.38 12.22 24.06
N THR A 177 3.56 11.46 22.97
CA THR A 177 3.66 12.01 21.60
C THR A 177 2.39 12.70 21.11
N MET A 178 1.26 12.48 21.79
CA MET A 178 -0.04 13.10 21.52
C MET A 178 -0.41 14.20 22.53
N THR A 179 0.52 14.58 23.41
CA THR A 179 0.31 15.66 24.39
C THR A 179 1.10 16.90 23.98
N LEU A 180 0.40 18.04 23.86
CA LEU A 180 0.98 19.32 23.48
C LEU A 180 0.80 20.31 24.62
N ILE A 181 1.86 21.04 24.94
CA ILE A 181 1.81 22.14 25.89
C ILE A 181 1.73 23.45 25.10
N VAL A 182 0.67 24.23 25.33
CA VAL A 182 0.33 25.44 24.57
C VAL A 182 0.30 26.66 25.50
N PRO A 183 0.55 27.88 25.01
CA PRO A 183 0.47 29.07 25.85
C PRO A 183 -0.97 29.36 26.27
N ALA A 184 -1.17 29.73 27.54
CA ALA A 184 -2.48 30.14 28.02
C ALA A 184 -2.89 31.52 27.46
N ASP A 185 -4.19 31.75 27.38
CA ASP A 185 -4.84 33.00 26.94
C ASP A 185 -4.37 33.53 25.56
N THR A 186 -3.75 32.67 24.75
CA THR A 186 -3.21 33.00 23.43
C THR A 186 -4.01 32.24 22.37
N PRO A 187 -4.53 32.89 21.32
CA PRO A 187 -5.28 32.21 20.27
C PRO A 187 -4.35 31.39 19.36
N PHE A 188 -4.63 30.10 19.20
CA PHE A 188 -3.83 29.21 18.35
C PHE A 188 -4.69 28.20 17.59
N TRP A 189 -4.12 27.60 16.55
CA TRP A 189 -4.58 26.32 15.99
C TRP A 189 -3.42 25.33 15.93
N VAL A 190 -3.72 24.06 15.67
CA VAL A 190 -2.69 23.02 15.55
C VAL A 190 -2.58 22.57 14.11
N GLU A 191 -1.40 22.68 13.54
CA GLU A 191 -1.09 22.13 12.22
C GLU A 191 -0.48 20.74 12.37
N VAL A 192 -1.08 19.76 11.70
CA VAL A 192 -0.66 18.36 11.73
C VAL A 192 0.05 18.06 10.42
N SER A 193 1.30 17.65 10.52
CA SER A 193 2.04 17.09 9.39
C SER A 193 2.30 15.60 9.64
N SER A 194 2.07 14.79 8.62
CA SER A 194 2.31 13.35 8.71
C SER A 194 2.96 12.83 7.44
N SER A 195 3.87 11.88 7.60
CA SER A 195 4.52 11.19 6.49
C SER A 195 4.18 9.72 6.53
N TYR A 196 3.73 9.19 5.40
CA TYR A 196 3.43 7.77 5.27
C TYR A 196 3.75 7.26 3.87
N GLN A 197 4.08 5.97 3.83
CA GLN A 197 4.34 5.26 2.58
C GLN A 197 3.08 4.55 2.15
N HIS A 198 2.51 4.94 1.01
CA HIS A 198 1.43 4.19 0.38
C HIS A 198 1.90 3.52 -0.92
N GLU A 199 1.31 2.37 -1.23
CA GLU A 199 1.56 1.71 -2.50
C GLU A 199 0.70 2.37 -3.58
N ARG A 200 1.32 3.20 -4.43
CA ARG A 200 0.65 3.60 -5.67
C ARG A 200 0.78 2.44 -6.65
N TYR A 201 -0.35 1.87 -7.08
CA TYR A 201 -0.35 1.08 -8.31
C TYR A 201 0.14 2.02 -9.42
N PRO A 202 1.28 1.73 -10.08
CA PRO A 202 1.75 2.61 -11.12
C PRO A 202 0.63 2.75 -12.16
N PRO A 203 0.32 3.98 -12.62
CA PRO A 203 -0.61 4.16 -13.71
C PRO A 203 -0.22 3.21 -14.84
N SER A 204 -1.23 2.60 -15.44
CA SER A 204 -1.17 1.51 -16.42
C SER A 204 -0.15 1.70 -17.57
N ARG A 205 0.35 2.93 -17.75
CA ARG A 205 1.45 3.33 -18.65
C ARG A 205 2.72 2.46 -18.55
N TYR A 206 2.97 1.76 -17.45
CA TYR A 206 4.16 0.89 -17.27
C TYR A 206 3.88 -0.63 -17.23
N ARG A 207 2.81 -1.12 -17.86
CA ARG A 207 2.62 -2.57 -18.06
C ARG A 207 3.45 -3.15 -19.22
N ARG A 208 4.60 -2.56 -19.56
CA ARG A 208 5.58 -3.15 -20.49
C ARG A 208 6.74 -3.76 -19.72
N TYR A 209 6.76 -5.09 -19.70
CA TYR A 209 7.96 -5.93 -19.59
C TYR A 209 8.93 -5.61 -18.43
N ARG A 210 8.44 -5.49 -17.19
CA ARG A 210 9.30 -5.65 -16.02
C ARG A 210 8.70 -6.72 -15.09
N TRP A 211 9.09 -7.97 -15.33
CA TRP A 211 9.06 -9.04 -14.35
C TRP A 211 10.07 -8.71 -13.24
N GLY A 212 9.69 -7.77 -12.39
CA GLY A 212 10.48 -7.28 -11.27
C GLY A 212 9.61 -6.32 -10.48
N SER A 213 9.16 -6.79 -9.31
CA SER A 213 8.28 -6.11 -8.35
C SER A 213 8.94 -4.87 -7.73
N GLY A 214 9.32 -3.89 -8.55
CA GLY A 214 9.70 -2.58 -8.07
C GLY A 214 8.46 -1.83 -7.64
N ARG A 215 7.93 -2.13 -6.44
CA ARG A 215 6.96 -1.27 -5.76
C ARG A 215 7.70 0.03 -5.44
N THR A 216 7.48 1.07 -6.21
CA THR A 216 8.02 2.39 -5.90
C THR A 216 7.27 2.88 -4.66
N ARG A 217 7.92 2.86 -3.50
CA ARG A 217 7.40 3.47 -2.29
C ARG A 217 7.53 4.98 -2.47
N ILE A 218 6.40 5.68 -2.47
CA ILE A 218 6.37 7.13 -2.47
C ILE A 218 6.06 7.51 -1.02
N GLU A 219 6.87 8.40 -0.46
CA GLU A 219 6.54 9.08 0.78
C GLU A 219 5.59 10.22 0.42
N THR A 220 4.37 10.14 0.94
CA THR A 220 3.38 11.20 0.84
C THR A 220 3.37 11.95 2.14
N PHE A 221 3.32 13.27 2.02
CA PHE A 221 3.16 14.20 3.13
C PHE A 221 1.70 14.64 3.14
N ASN A 222 1.06 14.50 4.30
CA ASN A 222 -0.28 15.01 4.51
C ASN A 222 -0.22 16.09 5.59
N GLU A 223 -0.81 17.24 5.27
CA GLU A 223 -0.85 18.42 6.12
C GLU A 223 -2.31 18.86 6.25
N PHE A 224 -2.75 19.09 7.47
CA PHE A 224 -4.08 19.63 7.75
C PHE A 224 -4.08 20.40 9.08
N SER A 225 -5.02 21.33 9.22
CA SER A 225 -5.21 22.11 10.44
C SER A 225 -6.32 21.52 11.31
N MET A 226 -6.10 21.55 12.61
CA MET A 226 -7.12 21.31 13.64
C MET A 226 -7.51 22.67 14.21
N ALA A 227 -8.73 23.10 13.93
CA ALA A 227 -9.32 24.33 14.45
C ALA A 227 -10.84 24.15 14.58
N GLU A 228 -11.42 24.68 15.66
CA GLU A 228 -12.86 24.85 15.79
C GLU A 228 -13.20 26.34 15.69
N GLY A 229 -13.85 26.76 14.60
CA GLY A 229 -14.05 28.18 14.31
C GLY A 229 -12.79 28.87 13.79
N GLU A 230 -12.39 29.98 14.40
CA GLU A 230 -11.21 30.76 13.98
C GLU A 230 -9.93 30.37 14.75
N ALA A 231 -10.01 30.05 16.04
CA ALA A 231 -8.88 29.65 16.88
C ALA A 231 -9.34 29.02 18.22
N PHE A 232 -8.47 28.22 18.84
CA PHE A 232 -8.60 27.79 20.23
C PHE A 232 -8.03 28.84 21.18
N ILE A 233 -8.68 29.05 22.32
CA ILE A 233 -8.19 29.89 23.42
C ILE A 233 -8.42 29.08 24.70
N LEU A 234 -7.36 28.79 25.43
CA LEU A 234 -7.38 28.00 26.66
C LEU A 234 -6.84 28.82 27.83
N GLY A 235 -7.47 28.68 28.99
CA GLY A 235 -6.99 29.27 30.24
C GLY A 235 -5.80 28.48 30.82
N ALA A 236 -5.09 29.07 31.78
CA ALA A 236 -3.99 28.40 32.45
C ALA A 236 -4.45 27.12 33.18
N GLY A 237 -3.73 26.02 32.96
CA GLY A 237 -4.04 24.69 33.52
C GLY A 237 -5.23 23.98 32.87
N GLU A 238 -5.85 24.56 31.85
CA GLU A 238 -6.97 23.94 31.14
C GLU A 238 -6.49 22.78 30.26
N VAL A 239 -7.28 21.70 30.21
CA VAL A 239 -7.01 20.52 29.37
C VAL A 239 -8.08 20.43 28.29
N LEU A 240 -7.65 20.47 27.02
CA LEU A 240 -8.51 20.27 25.86
C LEU A 240 -8.24 18.90 25.23
N GLU A 241 -9.25 18.05 25.14
CA GLU A 241 -9.17 16.79 24.42
C GLU A 241 -9.67 16.95 22.98
N LEU A 242 -8.81 16.60 22.00
CA LEU A 242 -9.12 16.68 20.57
C LEU A 242 -9.00 15.30 19.93
N ASP A 243 -10.03 14.83 19.25
CA ASP A 243 -9.93 13.63 18.42
C ASP A 243 -9.41 13.98 17.02
N ILE A 244 -8.20 13.51 16.70
CA ILE A 244 -7.54 13.77 15.41
C ILE A 244 -8.31 13.20 14.22
N ARG A 245 -9.14 12.15 14.45
CA ARG A 245 -9.89 11.48 13.39
C ARG A 245 -10.89 12.43 12.74
N LYS A 246 -11.56 13.28 13.52
CA LYS A 246 -12.49 14.32 13.03
C LYS A 246 -11.82 15.19 11.96
N TYR A 247 -10.66 15.76 12.28
CA TYR A 247 -9.96 16.70 11.40
C TYR A 247 -9.30 16.00 10.20
N SER A 248 -8.71 14.82 10.42
CA SER A 248 -8.13 14.03 9.34
C SER A 248 -9.17 13.61 8.30
N LEU A 249 -10.37 13.18 8.73
CA LEU A 249 -11.44 12.76 7.84
C LEU A 249 -12.00 13.95 7.04
N THR A 250 -12.17 15.11 7.67
CA THR A 250 -12.58 16.34 6.98
C THR A 250 -11.56 16.76 5.93
N ALA A 251 -10.26 16.69 6.25
CA ALA A 251 -9.18 16.98 5.30
C ALA A 251 -9.15 15.99 4.13
N ASP A 252 -9.36 14.70 4.40
CA ASP A 252 -9.45 13.68 3.35
C ASP A 252 -10.69 13.85 2.47
N MET A 253 -11.83 14.24 3.05
CA MET A 253 -13.04 14.57 2.29
C MET A 253 -12.81 15.76 1.35
N ALA A 254 -12.17 16.83 1.84
CA ALA A 254 -11.81 18.00 1.03
C ALA A 254 -10.88 17.66 -0.15
N ARG A 255 -10.13 16.55 -0.05
CA ARG A 255 -9.27 16.03 -1.13
C ARG A 255 -10.03 15.13 -2.11
N ILE A 256 -10.95 14.29 -1.62
CA ILE A 256 -11.70 13.35 -2.45
C ILE A 256 -12.76 14.09 -3.29
N HIS A 257 -13.38 15.15 -2.76
CA HIS A 257 -14.44 15.86 -3.48
C HIS A 257 -13.99 16.39 -4.85
N PRO A 258 -12.84 17.08 -5.00
CA PRO A 258 -12.30 17.46 -6.31
C PRO A 258 -11.96 16.27 -7.22
N MET A 259 -11.57 15.11 -6.65
CA MET A 259 -11.28 13.92 -7.45
C MET A 259 -12.52 13.34 -8.14
N VAL A 260 -13.70 13.49 -7.54
CA VAL A 260 -14.96 13.09 -8.17
C VAL A 260 -15.16 13.90 -9.45
N GLU A 261 -15.01 15.22 -9.37
CA GLU A 261 -15.15 16.12 -10.52
C GLU A 261 -14.11 15.82 -11.61
N GLU A 262 -12.85 15.57 -11.23
CA GLU A 262 -11.79 15.19 -12.17
C GLU A 262 -12.16 13.91 -12.96
N VAL A 263 -12.64 12.88 -12.26
CA VAL A 263 -13.00 11.60 -12.88
C VAL A 263 -14.28 11.73 -13.73
N GLU A 264 -15.21 12.61 -13.38
CA GLU A 264 -16.38 12.92 -14.21
C GLU A 264 -16.02 13.66 -15.50
N VAL A 265 -15.03 14.55 -15.44
CA VAL A 265 -14.47 15.20 -16.63
C VAL A 265 -13.79 14.16 -17.52
N ASP A 266 -12.94 13.30 -16.95
CA ASP A 266 -12.28 12.20 -17.68
C ASP A 266 -13.32 11.27 -18.33
N LEU A 267 -14.38 10.92 -17.61
CA LEU A 267 -15.49 10.10 -18.11
C LEU A 267 -16.17 10.76 -19.32
N SER A 268 -16.50 12.05 -19.20
CA SER A 268 -17.17 12.82 -20.24
C SER A 268 -16.30 12.96 -21.49
N GLU A 269 -14.98 13.15 -21.32
CA GLU A 269 -14.04 13.18 -22.43
C GLU A 269 -13.98 11.84 -23.17
N VAL A 270 -13.86 10.73 -22.43
CA VAL A 270 -13.79 9.38 -22.99
C VAL A 270 -15.12 9.00 -23.66
N GLU A 271 -16.26 9.35 -23.08
CA GLU A 271 -17.57 9.17 -23.71
C GLU A 271 -17.71 9.99 -24.99
N GLY A 272 -17.23 11.25 -24.99
CA GLY A 272 -17.17 12.11 -26.17
C GLY A 272 -16.32 11.55 -27.32
N GLN A 273 -15.36 10.66 -27.00
CA GLN A 273 -14.56 9.92 -27.99
C GLN A 273 -15.29 8.66 -28.53
N GLY A 274 -16.51 8.38 -28.07
CA GLY A 274 -17.37 7.29 -28.53
C GLY A 274 -17.21 5.98 -27.76
N PHE A 275 -16.53 5.99 -26.60
CA PHE A 275 -16.43 4.82 -25.74
C PHE A 275 -17.73 4.60 -24.96
N TYR A 276 -18.09 3.33 -24.74
CA TYR A 276 -19.21 2.97 -23.88
C TYR A 276 -18.71 2.82 -22.44
N VAL A 277 -19.09 3.77 -21.57
CA VAL A 277 -18.55 3.91 -20.20
C VAL A 277 -19.64 3.82 -19.11
N ALA A 278 -20.73 3.10 -19.38
CA ALA A 278 -21.86 3.01 -18.45
C ALA A 278 -21.48 2.36 -17.10
N ALA A 279 -20.58 1.38 -17.11
CA ALA A 279 -20.11 0.72 -15.90
C ALA A 279 -19.23 1.65 -15.04
N GLU A 280 -18.46 2.51 -15.69
CA GLU A 280 -17.62 3.53 -15.07
C GLU A 280 -18.50 4.64 -14.46
N SER A 281 -19.52 5.10 -15.18
CA SER A 281 -20.53 6.05 -14.67
C SER A 281 -21.23 5.53 -13.42
N HIS A 282 -21.70 4.27 -13.43
CA HIS A 282 -22.27 3.65 -12.24
C HIS A 282 -21.26 3.60 -11.08
N GLY A 283 -19.98 3.36 -11.40
CA GLY A 283 -18.92 3.37 -10.40
C GLY A 283 -18.69 4.73 -9.74
N ILE A 284 -18.83 5.83 -10.47
CA ILE A 284 -18.78 7.19 -9.91
C ILE A 284 -20.01 7.44 -9.03
N GLN A 285 -21.20 6.99 -9.46
CA GLN A 285 -22.42 7.15 -8.68
C GLN A 285 -22.33 6.41 -7.34
N GLU A 286 -21.84 5.16 -7.33
CA GLU A 286 -21.56 4.43 -6.08
C GLU A 286 -20.57 5.18 -5.19
N ALA A 287 -19.52 5.80 -5.77
CA ALA A 287 -18.58 6.61 -4.99
C ALA A 287 -19.27 7.83 -4.36
N LYS A 288 -20.17 8.51 -5.08
CA LYS A 288 -20.98 9.62 -4.54
C LYS A 288 -21.94 9.16 -3.43
N GLU A 289 -22.48 7.95 -3.53
CA GLU A 289 -23.31 7.35 -2.49
C GLU A 289 -22.50 7.10 -1.21
N PHE A 290 -21.27 6.59 -1.30
CA PHE A 290 -20.38 6.48 -0.15
C PHE A 290 -20.03 7.84 0.46
N LEU A 291 -19.87 8.88 -0.37
CA LEU A 291 -19.62 10.24 0.12
C LEU A 291 -20.84 10.89 0.78
N SER A 292 -22.05 10.34 0.57
CA SER A 292 -23.26 10.90 1.16
C SER A 292 -23.37 10.54 2.65
N GLY A 293 -23.67 11.54 3.48
CA GLY A 293 -23.84 11.35 4.93
C GLY A 293 -22.54 11.19 5.72
N ILE A 294 -21.37 11.45 5.11
CA ILE A 294 -20.09 11.41 5.84
C ILE A 294 -20.02 12.51 6.90
N ASP A 295 -20.50 13.72 6.59
CA ASP A 295 -20.58 14.81 7.57
C ASP A 295 -21.40 14.41 8.79
N GLU A 296 -22.57 13.78 8.57
CA GLU A 296 -23.43 13.27 9.66
C GLU A 296 -22.73 12.20 10.49
N LYS A 297 -21.92 11.32 9.87
CA LYS A 297 -21.11 10.32 10.57
C LYS A 297 -19.97 10.93 11.37
N ILE A 298 -19.32 11.97 10.86
CA ILE A 298 -18.28 12.71 11.58
C ILE A 298 -18.88 13.44 12.79
N GLU A 299 -20.05 14.08 12.61
CA GLU A 299 -20.77 14.78 13.69
C GLU A 299 -21.27 13.81 14.78
N SER A 300 -21.71 12.61 14.40
CA SER A 300 -22.15 11.55 15.33
C SER A 300 -21.01 10.74 15.95
N GLN A 301 -19.74 11.13 15.71
CA GLN A 301 -18.53 10.45 16.19
C GLN A 301 -18.36 9.01 15.66
N GLU A 302 -19.03 8.64 14.57
CA GLU A 302 -18.89 7.36 13.88
C GLU A 302 -17.67 7.35 12.92
N TYR A 303 -16.48 7.64 13.46
CA TYR A 303 -15.28 7.90 12.66
C TYR A 303 -14.80 6.71 11.82
N GLU A 304 -14.88 5.48 12.33
CA GLU A 304 -14.49 4.30 11.53
C GLU A 304 -15.45 4.06 10.37
N GLY A 305 -16.75 4.29 10.58
CA GLY A 305 -17.75 4.21 9.51
C GLY A 305 -17.49 5.23 8.42
N ALA A 306 -17.21 6.49 8.82
CA ALA A 306 -16.83 7.56 7.90
C ALA A 306 -15.52 7.25 7.14
N TYR A 307 -14.50 6.73 7.83
CA TYR A 307 -13.24 6.32 7.21
C TYR A 307 -13.44 5.23 6.16
N VAL A 308 -14.23 4.20 6.48
CA VAL A 308 -14.51 3.09 5.55
C VAL A 308 -15.18 3.62 4.28
N ASP A 309 -16.20 4.47 4.42
CA ASP A 309 -16.90 5.03 3.26
C ASP A 309 -16.03 5.94 2.41
N LEU A 310 -15.26 6.86 3.03
CA LEU A 310 -14.27 7.68 2.33
C LEU A 310 -13.26 6.82 1.56
N ARG A 311 -12.76 5.75 2.20
CA ARG A 311 -11.80 4.84 1.59
C ARG A 311 -12.41 4.07 0.42
N GLN A 312 -13.65 3.60 0.55
CA GLN A 312 -14.37 2.94 -0.55
C GLN A 312 -14.59 3.89 -1.72
N ALA A 313 -15.02 5.13 -1.47
CA ALA A 313 -15.15 6.16 -2.48
C ALA A 313 -13.82 6.41 -3.20
N TYR A 314 -12.74 6.62 -2.45
CA TYR A 314 -11.39 6.82 -3.01
C TYR A 314 -10.93 5.64 -3.88
N LEU A 315 -11.07 4.40 -3.39
CA LEU A 315 -10.67 3.20 -4.13
C LEU A 315 -11.51 3.01 -5.40
N LYS A 316 -12.81 3.31 -5.33
CA LYS A 316 -13.72 3.23 -6.47
C LYS A 316 -13.34 4.27 -7.54
N LEU A 317 -13.06 5.51 -7.17
CA LEU A 317 -12.61 6.56 -8.08
C LEU A 317 -11.29 6.20 -8.75
N LEU A 318 -10.29 5.71 -8.00
CA LEU A 318 -9.04 5.23 -8.57
C LEU A 318 -9.25 4.07 -9.55
N SER A 319 -10.14 3.14 -9.22
CA SER A 319 -10.48 2.01 -10.08
C SER A 319 -11.14 2.46 -11.38
N VAL A 320 -12.11 3.39 -11.30
CA VAL A 320 -12.77 3.97 -12.47
C VAL A 320 -11.75 4.67 -13.36
N ARG A 321 -10.93 5.56 -12.81
CA ARG A 321 -9.87 6.26 -13.55
C ARG A 321 -8.91 5.27 -14.24
N GLY A 322 -8.46 4.25 -13.52
CA GLY A 322 -7.61 3.20 -14.07
C GLY A 322 -8.26 2.41 -15.21
N ARG A 323 -9.58 2.15 -15.13
CA ARG A 323 -10.34 1.49 -16.21
C ARG A 323 -10.51 2.39 -17.43
N LEU A 324 -10.78 3.68 -17.25
CA LEU A 324 -10.85 4.65 -18.35
C LEU A 324 -9.52 4.73 -19.11
N GLU A 325 -8.41 4.88 -18.38
CA GLU A 325 -7.07 4.88 -18.98
C GLU A 325 -6.76 3.58 -19.74
N ALA A 326 -7.11 2.44 -19.15
CA ALA A 326 -6.92 1.13 -19.77
C ALA A 326 -7.76 0.99 -21.04
N ALA A 327 -9.02 1.41 -21.02
CA ALA A 327 -9.91 1.36 -22.19
C ALA A 327 -9.35 2.17 -23.36
N VAL A 328 -8.91 3.41 -23.10
CA VAL A 328 -8.29 4.28 -24.12
C VAL A 328 -7.02 3.64 -24.69
N TYR A 329 -6.16 3.11 -23.82
CA TYR A 329 -4.92 2.47 -24.24
C TYR A 329 -5.16 1.20 -25.07
N GLU A 330 -6.01 0.30 -24.59
CA GLU A 330 -6.33 -0.97 -25.23
C GLU A 330 -7.01 -0.75 -26.59
N ALA A 331 -7.89 0.25 -26.70
CA ALA A 331 -8.47 0.64 -27.97
C ALA A 331 -7.40 1.14 -28.94
N GLY A 332 -6.46 1.99 -28.49
CA GLY A 332 -5.35 2.47 -29.32
C GLY A 332 -4.44 1.34 -29.84
N VAL A 333 -4.18 0.31 -29.03
CA VAL A 333 -3.42 -0.88 -29.45
C VAL A 333 -4.24 -1.74 -30.42
N SER A 334 -5.51 -2.00 -30.10
CA SER A 334 -6.42 -2.81 -30.91
C SER A 334 -6.62 -2.22 -32.30
N LEU A 335 -6.72 -0.89 -32.40
CA LEU A 335 -6.83 -0.19 -33.69
C LEU A 335 -5.63 -0.47 -34.59
N LYS A 336 -4.40 -0.48 -34.06
CA LYS A 336 -3.18 -0.77 -34.83
C LYS A 336 -3.21 -2.17 -35.41
N ILE A 337 -3.62 -3.15 -34.61
CA ILE A 337 -3.77 -4.55 -35.05
C ILE A 337 -4.85 -4.64 -36.13
N LEU A 338 -5.98 -3.96 -35.92
CA LEU A 338 -7.12 -4.00 -36.83
C LEU A 338 -6.80 -3.31 -38.17
N MET A 339 -5.98 -2.25 -38.19
CA MET A 339 -5.47 -1.64 -39.43
C MET A 339 -4.63 -2.63 -40.25
N VAL A 340 -3.71 -3.36 -39.61
CA VAL A 340 -2.91 -4.41 -40.28
C VAL A 340 -3.80 -5.54 -40.80
N PHE A 341 -4.75 -6.01 -39.99
CA PHE A 341 -5.70 -7.04 -40.39
C PHE A 341 -6.56 -6.60 -41.59
N THR A 342 -7.03 -5.34 -41.57
CA THR A 342 -7.80 -4.73 -42.67
C THR A 342 -6.97 -4.65 -43.94
N ALA A 343 -5.70 -4.27 -43.85
CA ALA A 343 -4.76 -4.25 -44.98
C ALA A 343 -4.59 -5.64 -45.60
N VAL A 344 -4.29 -6.67 -44.79
CA VAL A 344 -4.13 -8.05 -45.27
C VAL A 344 -5.43 -8.58 -45.89
N THR A 345 -6.56 -8.33 -45.25
CA THR A 345 -7.88 -8.77 -45.73
C THR A 345 -8.23 -8.12 -47.05
N SER A 346 -7.94 -6.83 -47.21
CA SER A 346 -8.14 -6.12 -48.48
C SER A 346 -7.27 -6.71 -49.59
N VAL A 347 -5.99 -7.01 -49.32
CA VAL A 347 -5.09 -7.67 -50.28
C VAL A 347 -5.60 -9.05 -50.70
N ALA A 348 -6.08 -9.84 -49.73
CA ALA A 348 -6.69 -11.13 -49.99
C ALA A 348 -7.97 -11.00 -50.83
N LEU A 349 -8.84 -10.03 -50.52
CA LEU A 349 -10.10 -9.78 -51.23
C LEU A 349 -9.85 -9.36 -52.68
N GLY A 350 -8.90 -8.44 -52.91
CA GLY A 350 -8.47 -8.05 -54.25
C GLY A 350 -7.94 -9.24 -55.07
N ALA A 351 -7.13 -10.10 -54.45
CA ALA A 351 -6.61 -11.32 -55.09
C ALA A 351 -7.71 -12.36 -55.40
N LEU A 352 -8.71 -12.47 -54.51
CA LEU A 352 -9.79 -13.44 -54.64
C LEU A 352 -10.83 -13.04 -55.68
N LEU A 353 -11.07 -11.74 -55.90
CA LEU A 353 -12.10 -11.25 -56.81
C LEU A 353 -11.57 -10.93 -58.22
N ALA A 354 -10.31 -10.51 -58.36
CA ALA A 354 -9.74 -10.11 -59.64
C ALA A 354 -8.52 -10.96 -60.04
N ALA A 355 -8.46 -11.37 -61.31
CA ALA A 355 -7.28 -12.04 -61.88
C ALA A 355 -6.30 -11.05 -62.53
N ASN A 356 -6.80 -9.92 -63.05
CA ASN A 356 -6.00 -8.90 -63.73
C ASN A 356 -5.27 -8.05 -62.69
N GLY A 357 -3.98 -7.77 -62.91
CA GLY A 357 -3.15 -7.02 -61.95
C GLY A 357 -3.69 -5.63 -61.61
N LEU A 358 -4.14 -4.88 -62.62
CA LEU A 358 -4.73 -3.54 -62.43
C LEU A 358 -6.07 -3.60 -61.67
N LEU A 359 -6.96 -4.51 -62.05
CA LEU A 359 -8.26 -4.67 -61.39
C LEU A 359 -8.09 -5.16 -59.94
N LYS A 360 -7.12 -6.04 -59.69
CA LYS A 360 -6.74 -6.49 -58.34
C LYS A 360 -6.31 -5.30 -57.48
N LEU A 361 -5.40 -4.46 -57.99
CA LEU A 361 -4.89 -3.29 -57.29
C LEU A 361 -5.99 -2.28 -56.97
N LEU A 362 -6.85 -1.96 -57.93
CA LEU A 362 -8.01 -1.07 -57.73
C LEU A 362 -8.97 -1.61 -56.67
N LEU A 363 -9.24 -2.92 -56.69
CA LEU A 363 -10.17 -3.56 -55.77
C LEU A 363 -9.60 -3.67 -54.35
N THR A 364 -8.28 -3.81 -54.20
CA THR A 364 -7.59 -3.59 -52.91
C THR A 364 -7.78 -2.18 -52.40
N LEU A 365 -7.39 -1.16 -53.18
CA LEU A 365 -7.47 0.23 -52.72
C LEU A 365 -8.90 0.64 -52.34
N GLY A 366 -9.89 0.24 -53.16
CA GLY A 366 -11.30 0.49 -52.87
C GLY A 366 -11.80 -0.21 -51.61
N SER A 367 -11.49 -1.50 -51.44
CA SER A 367 -11.91 -2.24 -50.24
C SER A 367 -11.19 -1.77 -48.96
N PHE A 368 -9.89 -1.49 -49.03
CA PHE A 368 -9.13 -0.95 -47.90
C PHE A 368 -9.65 0.43 -47.48
N GLY A 369 -9.84 1.34 -48.44
CA GLY A 369 -10.37 2.67 -48.17
C GLY A 369 -11.75 2.62 -47.51
N SER A 370 -12.64 1.76 -48.00
CA SER A 370 -13.97 1.57 -47.42
C SER A 370 -13.92 1.00 -45.99
N MET A 371 -13.11 -0.03 -45.75
CA MET A 371 -13.00 -0.65 -44.42
C MET A 371 -12.32 0.27 -43.41
N ILE A 372 -11.30 1.04 -43.81
CA ILE A 372 -10.65 2.04 -42.94
C ILE A 372 -11.59 3.20 -42.62
N LEU A 373 -12.39 3.65 -43.58
CA LEU A 373 -13.40 4.68 -43.32
C LEU A 373 -14.46 4.19 -42.33
N TYR A 374 -14.95 2.95 -42.52
CA TYR A 374 -15.85 2.30 -41.58
C TYR A 374 -15.21 2.18 -40.18
N LEU A 375 -13.95 1.76 -40.12
CA LEU A 375 -13.20 1.62 -38.88
C LEU A 375 -13.04 2.97 -38.16
N ARG A 376 -12.82 4.06 -38.89
CA ARG A 376 -12.76 5.41 -38.34
C ARG A 376 -14.10 5.90 -37.78
N GLN A 377 -15.22 5.43 -38.33
CA GLN A 377 -16.55 5.86 -37.88
C GLN A 377 -17.07 5.05 -36.68
N VAL A 378 -16.76 3.75 -36.64
CA VAL A 378 -17.34 2.83 -35.65
C VAL A 378 -16.40 2.54 -34.48
N PHE A 379 -15.09 2.60 -34.68
CA PHE A 379 -14.13 2.21 -33.65
C PHE A 379 -13.68 3.42 -32.81
N PRO A 380 -13.96 3.46 -31.50
CA PRO A 380 -13.71 4.64 -30.67
C PRO A 380 -12.22 4.97 -30.53
N GLY A 381 -11.35 3.96 -30.58
CA GLY A 381 -9.90 4.16 -30.56
C GLY A 381 -9.34 4.99 -31.73
N SER A 382 -10.14 5.29 -32.75
CA SER A 382 -9.74 6.16 -33.86
C SER A 382 -9.79 7.66 -33.53
N ALA A 383 -10.58 8.06 -32.52
CA ALA A 383 -10.61 9.43 -32.00
C ALA A 383 -9.36 9.78 -31.19
N VAL A 384 -8.73 8.77 -30.57
CA VAL A 384 -7.51 8.90 -29.73
C VAL A 384 -6.26 9.23 -30.56
N ILE A 385 -6.25 8.88 -31.86
CA ILE A 385 -5.08 9.05 -32.72
C ILE A 385 -5.23 10.30 -33.59
N GLU A 386 -4.21 11.16 -33.56
CA GLU A 386 -4.15 12.34 -34.42
C GLU A 386 -4.32 11.97 -35.91
N PRO A 387 -5.09 12.74 -36.71
CA PRO A 387 -5.39 12.40 -38.11
C PRO A 387 -4.16 12.11 -38.99
N GLY A 388 -3.05 12.84 -38.78
CA GLY A 388 -1.78 12.62 -39.48
C GLY A 388 -1.14 11.28 -39.14
N SER A 389 -1.13 10.92 -37.87
CA SER A 389 -0.65 9.62 -37.39
C SER A 389 -1.54 8.47 -37.88
N PHE A 390 -2.86 8.67 -37.92
CA PHE A 390 -3.79 7.66 -38.42
C PHE A 390 -3.56 7.32 -39.90
N THR A 391 -3.46 8.34 -40.76
CA THR A 391 -3.26 8.16 -42.21
C THR A 391 -1.90 7.55 -42.54
N SER A 392 -0.83 7.98 -41.87
CA SER A 392 0.51 7.41 -42.05
C SER A 392 0.57 5.94 -41.59
N MET A 393 -0.05 5.60 -40.47
CA MET A 393 -0.15 4.20 -40.00
C MET A 393 -0.98 3.34 -40.96
N ALA A 394 -2.11 3.85 -41.46
CA ALA A 394 -2.93 3.16 -42.44
C ALA A 394 -2.14 2.89 -43.74
N ALA A 395 -1.44 3.90 -44.26
CA ALA A 395 -0.59 3.76 -45.45
C ALA A 395 0.55 2.76 -45.22
N ALA A 396 1.24 2.85 -44.07
CA ALA A 396 2.29 1.91 -43.70
C ALA A 396 1.77 0.47 -43.58
N SER A 397 0.58 0.27 -43.02
CA SER A 397 -0.04 -1.06 -42.90
C SER A 397 -0.38 -1.66 -44.27
N LEU A 398 -0.88 -0.85 -45.21
CA LEU A 398 -1.20 -1.28 -46.58
C LEU A 398 0.07 -1.60 -47.37
N LEU A 399 1.07 -0.72 -47.32
CA LEU A 399 2.38 -0.94 -47.95
C LEU A 399 3.05 -2.20 -47.38
N GLY A 400 3.04 -2.34 -46.06
CA GLY A 400 3.57 -3.52 -45.38
C GLY A 400 2.86 -4.81 -45.81
N ALA A 401 1.53 -4.81 -45.86
CA ALA A 401 0.76 -5.96 -46.34
C ALA A 401 1.09 -6.30 -47.81
N LEU A 402 1.12 -5.30 -48.70
CA LEU A 402 1.49 -5.51 -50.11
C LEU A 402 2.91 -6.02 -50.26
N LEU A 403 3.86 -5.49 -49.49
CA LEU A 403 5.26 -5.90 -49.48
C LEU A 403 5.38 -7.35 -49.00
N VAL A 404 4.80 -7.69 -47.85
CA VAL A 404 4.81 -9.07 -47.33
C VAL A 404 4.17 -10.02 -48.32
N LEU A 405 2.96 -9.76 -48.82
CA LEU A 405 2.28 -10.68 -49.74
C LEU A 405 2.95 -10.78 -51.13
N SER A 406 3.75 -9.79 -51.55
CA SER A 406 4.47 -9.82 -52.83
C SER A 406 5.90 -10.36 -52.74
N LEU A 407 6.60 -10.15 -51.61
CA LEU A 407 7.96 -10.65 -51.37
C LEU A 407 7.98 -12.04 -50.75
N LEU A 408 7.01 -12.41 -49.91
CA LEU A 408 6.94 -13.73 -49.28
C LEU A 408 7.00 -14.88 -50.32
N PRO A 409 6.28 -14.82 -51.46
CA PRO A 409 6.38 -15.85 -52.50
C PRO A 409 7.73 -15.84 -53.24
N ARG A 410 8.42 -14.69 -53.32
CA ARG A 410 9.69 -14.54 -54.05
C ARG A 410 10.89 -14.96 -53.22
N VAL A 411 10.90 -14.64 -51.93
CA VAL A 411 12.00 -14.94 -51.01
C VAL A 411 11.94 -16.40 -50.53
N LEU A 412 10.74 -16.94 -50.31
CA LEU A 412 10.55 -18.34 -49.89
C LEU A 412 10.27 -19.30 -51.07
N GLY A 413 10.04 -18.78 -52.27
CA GLY A 413 9.83 -19.59 -53.48
C GLY A 413 11.08 -20.33 -53.94
N ASP A 414 12.26 -19.81 -53.62
CA ASP A 414 13.56 -20.34 -54.04
C ASP A 414 14.20 -21.29 -53.01
N ALA A 415 13.55 -21.53 -51.85
CA ALA A 415 14.03 -22.48 -50.85
C ALA A 415 13.74 -23.94 -51.29
N VAL A 416 14.52 -24.41 -52.27
CA VAL A 416 14.55 -25.80 -52.72
C VAL A 416 15.22 -26.65 -51.65
N GLY A 417 14.44 -27.28 -50.78
CA GLY A 417 14.91 -28.41 -49.98
C GLY A 417 15.01 -29.67 -50.85
N GLU A 418 16.01 -30.52 -50.58
CA GLU A 418 16.45 -31.71 -51.34
C GLU A 418 15.40 -32.81 -51.64
N GLY A 419 14.10 -32.56 -51.43
CA GLY A 419 12.99 -33.50 -51.62
C GLY A 419 11.91 -33.06 -52.61
N GLY A 420 12.23 -32.18 -53.58
CA GLY A 420 11.38 -31.98 -54.75
C GLY A 420 9.95 -31.50 -54.48
N MET A 421 9.77 -30.44 -53.69
CA MET A 421 8.64 -29.50 -53.77
C MET A 421 8.89 -28.37 -52.74
N ALA A 422 9.00 -27.12 -53.20
CA ALA A 422 9.05 -25.98 -52.31
C ALA A 422 7.74 -25.94 -51.50
N ARG A 423 7.81 -26.17 -50.18
CA ARG A 423 6.63 -26.28 -49.29
C ARG A 423 5.70 -25.07 -49.42
N VAL A 424 6.25 -23.89 -49.70
CA VAL A 424 5.51 -22.64 -49.95
C VAL A 424 4.89 -22.59 -51.35
N GLY A 425 5.58 -23.07 -52.39
CA GLY A 425 5.05 -23.14 -53.75
C GLY A 425 3.84 -24.08 -53.87
N ALA A 426 3.87 -25.23 -53.18
CA ALA A 426 2.72 -26.13 -53.07
C ALA A 426 1.54 -25.45 -52.35
N LEU A 427 1.81 -24.70 -51.29
CA LEU A 427 0.81 -23.94 -50.52
C LEU A 427 0.15 -22.85 -51.39
N VAL A 428 0.93 -22.13 -52.19
CA VAL A 428 0.44 -21.13 -53.17
C VAL A 428 -0.41 -21.80 -54.25
N ALA A 429 0.00 -22.97 -54.76
CA ALA A 429 -0.76 -23.74 -55.74
C ALA A 429 -2.11 -24.22 -55.18
N VAL A 430 -2.12 -24.74 -53.94
CA VAL A 430 -3.35 -25.12 -53.22
C VAL A 430 -4.25 -23.92 -52.98
N PHE A 431 -3.71 -22.77 -52.58
CA PHE A 431 -4.48 -21.53 -52.38
C PHE A 431 -5.08 -21.00 -53.70
N SER A 432 -4.33 -21.08 -54.79
CA SER A 432 -4.78 -20.74 -56.15
C SER A 432 -5.90 -21.68 -56.63
N MET A 433 -5.74 -23.00 -56.43
CA MET A 433 -6.79 -23.97 -56.74
C MET A 433 -8.05 -23.77 -55.89
N GLY A 434 -7.88 -23.51 -54.59
CA GLY A 434 -8.97 -23.21 -53.65
C GLY A 434 -9.74 -21.94 -54.03
N SER A 435 -9.04 -20.84 -54.30
CA SER A 435 -9.67 -19.58 -54.72
C SER A 435 -10.43 -19.70 -56.05
N ARG A 436 -9.88 -20.47 -57.01
CA ARG A 436 -10.57 -20.76 -58.28
C ARG A 436 -11.84 -21.59 -58.09
N SER A 437 -11.81 -22.55 -57.17
CA SER A 437 -12.98 -23.36 -56.78
C SER A 437 -14.07 -22.50 -56.12
N LEU A 438 -13.69 -21.65 -55.17
CA LEU A 438 -14.59 -20.72 -54.48
C LEU A 438 -15.27 -19.76 -55.47
N ARG A 439 -14.52 -19.24 -56.45
CA ARG A 439 -15.02 -18.31 -57.47
C ARG A 439 -16.00 -18.97 -58.47
N ARG A 440 -15.85 -20.27 -58.74
CA ARG A 440 -16.73 -21.04 -59.64
C ARG A 440 -18.07 -21.40 -58.99
N ARG A 441 -18.11 -21.63 -57.68
CA ARG A 441 -19.31 -22.09 -56.94
C ARG A 441 -19.86 -21.01 -55.99
N LYS A 442 -20.09 -19.81 -56.52
CA LYS A 442 -20.41 -18.58 -55.76
C LYS A 442 -21.52 -18.74 -54.72
N LEU A 443 -22.65 -19.38 -55.07
CA LEU A 443 -23.78 -19.60 -54.16
C LEU A 443 -23.42 -20.48 -52.96
N ARG A 444 -22.74 -21.61 -53.20
CA ARG A 444 -22.35 -22.52 -52.12
C ARG A 444 -21.34 -21.86 -51.19
N SER A 445 -20.32 -21.21 -51.76
CA SER A 445 -19.31 -20.48 -51.00
C SER A 445 -19.93 -19.38 -50.14
N LEU A 446 -20.90 -18.63 -50.69
CA LEU A 446 -21.60 -17.56 -49.97
C LEU A 446 -22.38 -18.10 -48.79
N PHE A 447 -23.18 -19.16 -48.98
CA PHE A 447 -23.93 -19.76 -47.87
C PHE A 447 -23.02 -20.29 -46.79
N THR A 448 -21.95 -21.02 -47.13
CA THR A 448 -21.00 -21.53 -46.12
C THR A 448 -20.30 -20.41 -45.35
N PHE A 449 -19.95 -19.31 -46.03
CA PHE A 449 -19.31 -18.17 -45.38
C PHE A 449 -20.28 -17.44 -44.45
N ALA A 450 -21.53 -17.26 -44.88
CA ALA A 450 -22.58 -16.68 -44.06
C ALA A 450 -22.83 -17.51 -42.79
N THR A 451 -22.92 -18.85 -42.90
CA THR A 451 -23.14 -19.71 -41.72
C THR A 451 -21.99 -19.64 -40.73
N ILE A 452 -20.74 -19.70 -41.22
CA ILE A 452 -19.56 -19.57 -40.36
C ILE A 452 -19.54 -18.20 -39.68
N LEU A 453 -19.80 -17.13 -40.45
CA LEU A 453 -19.83 -15.77 -39.92
C LEU A 453 -20.90 -15.62 -38.83
N THR A 454 -22.13 -16.09 -39.07
CA THR A 454 -23.21 -16.05 -38.07
C THR A 454 -22.82 -16.83 -36.81
N LEU A 455 -22.29 -18.05 -36.94
CA LEU A 455 -21.88 -18.85 -35.79
C LEU A 455 -20.78 -18.14 -34.96
N THR A 456 -19.77 -17.57 -35.62
CA THR A 456 -18.71 -16.81 -34.94
C THR A 456 -19.24 -15.55 -34.27
N MET A 457 -20.11 -14.79 -34.92
CA MET A 457 -20.72 -13.59 -34.34
C MET A 457 -21.60 -13.93 -33.13
N SER A 458 -22.39 -15.01 -33.20
CA SER A 458 -23.19 -15.48 -32.07
C SER A 458 -22.33 -15.91 -30.89
N PHE A 459 -21.22 -16.62 -31.12
CA PHE A 459 -20.30 -17.03 -30.06
C PHE A 459 -19.63 -15.82 -29.40
N VAL A 460 -19.11 -14.87 -30.19
CA VAL A 460 -18.51 -13.63 -29.67
C VAL A 460 -19.54 -12.82 -28.86
N ALA A 461 -20.76 -12.64 -29.36
CA ALA A 461 -21.83 -11.96 -28.63
C ALA A 461 -22.17 -12.65 -27.30
N LEU A 462 -22.22 -13.99 -27.28
CA LEU A 462 -22.49 -14.76 -26.06
C LEU A 462 -21.37 -14.63 -25.02
N THR A 463 -20.10 -14.62 -25.47
CA THR A 463 -18.95 -14.45 -24.56
C THR A 463 -18.76 -13.02 -24.09
N SER A 464 -19.20 -12.03 -24.85
CA SER A 464 -19.10 -10.60 -24.47
C SER A 464 -20.14 -10.17 -23.43
N PHE A 465 -21.17 -10.97 -23.17
CA PHE A 465 -22.27 -10.60 -22.26
C PHE A 465 -22.01 -10.89 -20.77
N SER A 466 -20.85 -11.41 -20.38
CA SER A 466 -20.65 -11.82 -18.99
C SER A 466 -19.20 -11.75 -18.55
N THR A 467 -18.78 -10.54 -18.16
CA THR A 467 -17.69 -10.37 -17.19
C THR A 467 -18.11 -9.33 -16.16
N SER A 468 -19.13 -9.65 -15.36
CA SER A 468 -19.24 -9.02 -14.04
C SER A 468 -18.27 -9.76 -13.12
N TYR A 469 -17.11 -9.15 -12.89
CA TYR A 469 -16.28 -9.56 -11.76
C TYR A 469 -17.03 -9.18 -10.49
N GLY A 470 -17.31 -10.16 -9.65
CA GLY A 470 -18.02 -9.99 -8.40
C GLY A 470 -17.50 -10.95 -7.35
N LEU A 471 -17.77 -10.61 -6.09
CA LEU A 471 -17.52 -11.50 -4.96
C LEU A 471 -18.45 -12.72 -5.08
N ILE A 472 -17.87 -13.91 -5.12
CA ILE A 472 -18.63 -15.16 -5.07
C ILE A 472 -18.96 -15.42 -3.60
N PHE A 473 -20.20 -15.17 -3.23
CA PHE A 473 -20.70 -15.52 -1.91
C PHE A 473 -21.04 -17.01 -1.88
N ASN A 474 -20.23 -17.77 -1.13
CA ASN A 474 -20.57 -19.14 -0.79
C ASN A 474 -21.13 -19.14 0.64
N ARG A 475 -22.42 -19.42 0.78
CA ARG A 475 -23.05 -19.66 2.07
C ARG A 475 -22.92 -21.13 2.40
N TYR A 476 -22.04 -21.46 3.34
CA TYR A 476 -21.95 -22.78 3.96
C TYR A 476 -22.93 -22.80 5.15
N GLY A 477 -23.60 -23.92 5.40
CA GLY A 477 -25.01 -24.03 5.82
C GLY A 477 -25.42 -23.51 7.20
N GLY A 478 -26.21 -24.30 7.92
CA GLY A 478 -27.20 -23.79 8.90
C GLY A 478 -26.68 -23.46 10.30
N ASP A 479 -25.61 -24.12 10.75
CA ASP A 479 -25.06 -23.95 12.10
C ASP A 479 -23.90 -22.94 12.05
N LYS A 480 -24.25 -21.64 12.00
CA LYS A 480 -23.26 -20.57 12.15
C LYS A 480 -22.64 -20.66 13.55
N PRO A 481 -21.29 -20.68 13.69
CA PRO A 481 -20.66 -20.47 14.99
C PRO A 481 -21.18 -19.19 15.62
N ASP A 482 -21.31 -19.15 16.95
CA ASP A 482 -21.67 -17.93 17.69
C ASP A 482 -20.54 -16.86 17.68
N ALA A 483 -19.48 -17.12 16.92
CA ALA A 483 -18.37 -16.20 16.69
C ALA A 483 -18.52 -15.49 15.34
N GLU A 484 -18.57 -14.15 15.38
CA GLU A 484 -18.45 -13.30 14.20
C GLU A 484 -17.00 -12.83 14.09
N GLY A 485 -16.39 -13.00 12.93
CA GLY A 485 -14.99 -12.64 12.76
C GLY A 485 -14.53 -12.64 11.31
N ILE A 486 -13.37 -12.02 11.08
CA ILE A 486 -12.72 -11.94 9.78
C ILE A 486 -11.41 -12.70 9.85
N MET A 487 -11.25 -13.72 9.02
CA MET A 487 -9.97 -14.43 8.90
C MET A 487 -9.08 -13.71 7.88
N VAL A 488 -8.04 -13.05 8.36
CA VAL A 488 -7.02 -12.43 7.51
C VAL A 488 -5.94 -13.45 7.17
N ARG A 489 -5.66 -13.63 5.88
CA ARG A 489 -4.63 -14.56 5.40
C ARG A 489 -3.56 -13.79 4.65
N MET A 490 -2.30 -14.10 4.94
CA MET A 490 -1.20 -13.63 4.11
C MET A 490 -1.36 -14.19 2.69
N PRO A 491 -1.04 -13.39 1.64
CA PRO A 491 -1.12 -13.86 0.27
C PRO A 491 -0.23 -15.09 0.09
N TYR A 492 -0.74 -16.08 -0.65
CA TYR A 492 -0.01 -17.32 -0.91
C TYR A 492 1.38 -17.03 -1.46
N TYR A 493 2.42 -17.48 -0.75
CA TYR A 493 3.80 -17.39 -1.20
C TYR A 493 4.16 -18.68 -1.95
N PRO A 494 4.28 -18.66 -3.31
CA PRO A 494 4.81 -19.79 -4.04
C PRO A 494 6.33 -19.88 -3.77
N PRO A 495 6.82 -20.93 -3.10
CA PRO A 495 8.25 -21.07 -2.86
C PRO A 495 9.00 -21.24 -4.17
N ASN A 496 10.06 -20.46 -4.37
CA ASN A 496 10.89 -20.47 -5.58
C ASN A 496 11.91 -21.61 -5.59
N SER A 497 12.21 -22.18 -4.42
CA SER A 497 13.17 -23.26 -4.24
C SER A 497 12.61 -24.39 -3.36
N GLU A 498 13.20 -25.59 -3.45
CA GLU A 498 12.87 -26.70 -2.53
C GLU A 498 13.24 -26.39 -1.07
N PHE A 499 14.17 -25.46 -0.82
CA PHE A 499 14.56 -25.03 0.53
C PHE A 499 13.54 -24.07 1.17
N GLU A 500 12.81 -23.30 0.35
CA GLU A 500 11.71 -22.44 0.81
C GLU A 500 10.43 -23.23 1.09
N LYS A 501 10.33 -24.49 0.62
CA LYS A 501 9.18 -25.35 0.88
C LYS A 501 9.17 -25.78 2.35
N GLY A 502 8.14 -25.35 3.07
CA GLY A 502 7.93 -25.70 4.48
C GLY A 502 8.53 -24.72 5.48
N VAL A 503 8.98 -23.55 5.04
CA VAL A 503 9.28 -22.41 5.92
C VAL A 503 7.96 -21.84 6.43
N PHE A 504 7.83 -21.72 7.75
CA PHE A 504 6.70 -21.02 8.37
C PHE A 504 6.89 -19.52 8.19
N SER A 505 5.92 -18.85 7.59
CA SER A 505 5.87 -17.40 7.49
C SER A 505 4.88 -16.90 8.53
N PRO A 506 5.34 -16.38 9.69
CA PRO A 506 4.45 -15.81 10.67
C PRO A 506 3.70 -14.61 10.07
N ILE A 507 2.53 -14.31 10.63
CA ILE A 507 1.89 -13.02 10.40
C ILE A 507 2.87 -11.94 10.90
N ILE A 508 2.94 -10.83 10.17
CA ILE A 508 3.78 -9.69 10.56
C ILE A 508 3.11 -8.95 11.73
N ASP A 509 3.88 -8.56 12.75
CA ASP A 509 3.37 -7.90 13.96
C ASP A 509 2.51 -6.66 13.65
N VAL A 510 2.89 -5.91 12.60
CA VAL A 510 2.14 -4.75 12.11
C VAL A 510 0.70 -5.10 11.73
N THR A 511 0.41 -6.31 11.26
CA THR A 511 -0.96 -6.75 10.95
C THR A 511 -1.76 -7.02 12.21
N ILE A 512 -1.12 -7.53 13.27
CA ILE A 512 -1.74 -7.78 14.57
C ILE A 512 -2.06 -6.43 15.24
N GLU A 513 -1.08 -5.51 15.27
CA GLU A 513 -1.29 -4.15 15.77
C GLU A 513 -2.37 -3.41 14.99
N TRP A 514 -2.38 -3.55 13.66
CA TRP A 514 -3.42 -2.97 12.82
C TRP A 514 -4.80 -3.53 13.18
N ALA A 515 -4.93 -4.84 13.38
CA ALA A 515 -6.20 -5.47 13.73
C ALA A 515 -6.73 -4.93 15.07
N TRP A 516 -5.88 -4.88 16.10
CA TRP A 516 -6.20 -4.29 17.40
C TRP A 516 -6.53 -2.80 17.35
N GLY A 517 -5.98 -2.07 16.36
CA GLY A 517 -6.23 -0.64 16.17
C GLY A 517 -7.58 -0.29 15.53
N ASN A 518 -8.45 -1.27 15.25
CA ASN A 518 -9.79 -1.01 14.70
C ASN A 518 -10.86 -1.05 15.78
N GLU A 519 -11.75 -0.06 15.76
CA GLU A 519 -12.90 -0.01 16.66
C GLU A 519 -13.84 -1.20 16.39
N GLY A 520 -14.33 -1.84 17.46
CA GLY A 520 -15.17 -3.03 17.37
C GLY A 520 -14.43 -4.37 17.32
N VAL A 521 -13.09 -4.38 17.23
CA VAL A 521 -12.31 -5.61 17.40
C VAL A 521 -12.17 -5.91 18.89
N VAL A 522 -12.89 -6.92 19.35
CA VAL A 522 -12.85 -7.37 20.76
C VAL A 522 -11.66 -8.30 21.02
N ASN A 523 -11.21 -9.01 19.99
CA ASN A 523 -10.22 -10.06 20.13
C ASN A 523 -9.48 -10.35 18.81
N VAL A 524 -8.21 -10.73 18.90
CA VAL A 524 -7.37 -11.14 17.78
C VAL A 524 -6.68 -12.43 18.16
N ALA A 525 -6.99 -13.52 17.44
CA ALA A 525 -6.37 -14.82 17.62
C ALA A 525 -5.50 -15.17 16.40
N GLU A 526 -4.30 -15.66 16.66
CA GLU A 526 -3.38 -16.11 15.62
C GLU A 526 -3.62 -17.59 15.30
N LEU A 527 -3.78 -17.86 14.01
CA LEU A 527 -3.94 -19.20 13.47
C LEU A 527 -2.75 -19.56 12.59
N ALA A 528 -2.07 -20.65 12.92
CA ALA A 528 -0.97 -21.21 12.15
C ALA A 528 -1.37 -22.55 11.54
N GLU A 529 -1.52 -22.63 10.21
CA GLU A 529 -1.83 -23.89 9.53
C GLU A 529 -0.83 -24.21 8.42
N ASN A 530 -0.58 -25.49 8.17
CA ASN A 530 0.11 -25.91 6.94
C ASN A 530 -0.88 -26.49 5.93
N ILE A 531 -0.67 -26.17 4.66
CA ILE A 531 -1.43 -26.79 3.56
C ILE A 531 -0.97 -28.26 3.45
N PRO A 532 -1.89 -29.25 3.57
CA PRO A 532 -1.53 -30.65 3.42
C PRO A 532 -0.92 -30.91 2.03
N SER A 533 0.22 -31.58 1.99
CA SER A 533 0.94 -31.89 0.76
C SER A 533 1.12 -33.40 0.58
N LEU A 534 1.51 -33.84 -0.62
CA LEU A 534 1.85 -35.26 -0.87
C LEU A 534 3.03 -35.74 0.00
N ARG A 535 3.90 -34.82 0.44
CA ARG A 535 4.96 -35.11 1.40
C ARG A 535 4.45 -34.85 2.82
N PRO A 536 4.65 -35.78 3.76
CA PRO A 536 4.27 -35.55 5.15
C PRO A 536 5.08 -34.40 5.74
N TYR A 537 4.40 -33.56 6.53
CA TYR A 537 5.02 -32.50 7.31
C TYR A 537 5.99 -33.08 8.36
N GLY A 538 5.57 -34.14 9.05
CA GLY A 538 6.36 -34.84 10.06
C GLY A 538 5.91 -36.29 10.19
N ARG A 539 6.55 -37.05 11.08
CA ARG A 539 6.14 -38.43 11.39
C ARG A 539 6.17 -38.66 12.89
N ILE A 540 5.22 -39.43 13.40
CA ILE A 540 5.30 -40.02 14.74
C ILE A 540 5.54 -41.52 14.54
N GLY A 541 6.76 -41.97 14.81
CA GLY A 541 7.20 -43.31 14.41
C GLY A 541 7.12 -43.48 12.88
N GLU A 542 6.39 -44.48 12.42
CA GLU A 542 6.18 -44.72 10.98
C GLU A 542 5.03 -43.91 10.37
N TRP A 543 4.17 -43.33 11.23
CA TRP A 543 2.93 -42.70 10.81
C TRP A 543 3.12 -41.26 10.32
N PRO A 544 2.76 -40.97 9.06
CA PRO A 544 2.92 -39.63 8.49
C PRO A 544 1.86 -38.65 9.00
N ILE A 545 2.30 -37.43 9.33
CA ILE A 545 1.45 -36.28 9.60
C ILE A 545 1.49 -35.37 8.40
N PHE A 546 0.32 -35.05 7.85
CA PHE A 546 0.19 -34.19 6.66
C PHE A 546 -0.24 -32.76 7.00
N GLY A 547 -0.94 -32.57 8.12
CA GLY A 547 -1.50 -31.29 8.55
C GLY A 547 -1.30 -31.09 10.06
N VAL A 548 -0.99 -29.86 10.43
CA VAL A 548 -0.82 -29.33 11.77
C VAL A 548 -1.51 -27.97 11.78
N ILE A 549 -2.29 -27.73 12.81
CA ILE A 549 -2.96 -26.47 13.08
C ILE A 549 -2.52 -26.05 14.48
N GLY A 550 -1.93 -24.86 14.59
CA GLY A 550 -1.64 -24.18 15.85
C GLY A 550 -2.67 -23.10 16.09
N VAL A 551 -3.21 -23.07 17.30
CA VAL A 551 -4.20 -22.10 17.79
C VAL A 551 -3.72 -21.52 19.11
N GLN A 552 -4.20 -20.33 19.48
CA GLN A 552 -3.98 -19.73 20.79
C GLN A 552 -5.15 -20.06 21.73
N PRO A 553 -5.01 -21.00 22.68
CA PRO A 553 -6.14 -21.49 23.47
C PRO A 553 -6.84 -20.43 24.31
N ASP A 554 -6.11 -19.39 24.74
CA ASP A 554 -6.64 -18.35 25.63
C ASP A 554 -7.53 -17.33 24.92
N VAL A 555 -7.32 -17.16 23.61
CA VAL A 555 -7.98 -16.10 22.81
C VAL A 555 -8.78 -16.65 21.63
N GLU A 556 -8.62 -17.90 21.21
CA GLU A 556 -9.35 -18.43 20.05
C GLU A 556 -10.87 -18.56 20.33
N PRO A 557 -11.75 -17.79 19.66
CA PRO A 557 -13.19 -17.84 19.91
C PRO A 557 -13.83 -19.19 19.53
N LEU A 558 -13.20 -19.98 18.67
CA LEU A 558 -13.70 -21.29 18.23
C LEU A 558 -13.26 -22.45 19.15
N MET A 559 -12.64 -22.18 20.30
CA MET A 559 -12.17 -23.23 21.22
C MET A 559 -13.29 -24.16 21.71
N SER A 560 -14.50 -23.65 21.90
CA SER A 560 -15.66 -24.49 22.28
C SER A 560 -15.96 -25.57 21.25
N LEU A 561 -15.87 -25.25 19.95
CA LEU A 561 -16.06 -26.21 18.86
C LEU A 561 -14.91 -27.23 18.78
N ILE A 562 -13.69 -26.83 19.14
CA ILE A 562 -12.54 -27.73 19.20
C ILE A 562 -12.73 -28.71 20.37
N ASP A 563 -13.17 -28.23 21.53
CA ASP A 563 -13.44 -29.03 22.71
C ASP A 563 -14.55 -30.07 22.44
N ASP A 564 -15.63 -29.67 21.76
CA ASP A 564 -16.72 -30.57 21.35
C ASP A 564 -16.26 -31.69 20.39
N ALA A 565 -15.18 -31.45 19.64
CA ALA A 565 -14.61 -32.44 18.74
C ALA A 565 -13.69 -33.45 19.45
N VAL A 566 -13.30 -33.20 20.71
CA VAL A 566 -12.50 -34.12 21.52
C VAL A 566 -13.35 -35.31 21.94
N VAL A 567 -12.94 -36.50 21.51
CA VAL A 567 -13.64 -37.75 21.83
C VAL A 567 -13.05 -38.39 23.08
N GLU A 568 -11.77 -38.11 23.38
CA GLU A 568 -11.08 -38.70 24.51
C GLU A 568 -9.95 -37.79 25.02
N GLY A 569 -9.73 -37.77 26.34
CA GLY A 569 -8.75 -36.91 26.98
C GLY A 569 -9.34 -35.57 27.42
N GLY A 570 -8.48 -34.56 27.53
CA GLY A 570 -8.83 -33.20 27.93
C GLY A 570 -8.72 -32.19 26.78
N PRO A 571 -9.24 -30.97 26.98
CA PRO A 571 -9.16 -29.91 26.00
C PRO A 571 -7.75 -29.33 25.89
N LEU A 572 -7.45 -28.67 24.76
CA LEU A 572 -6.17 -28.00 24.53
C LEU A 572 -6.14 -26.68 25.32
N ARG A 573 -5.18 -26.52 26.24
CA ARG A 573 -5.09 -25.35 27.13
C ARG A 573 -3.67 -24.82 27.35
N GLU A 574 -2.64 -25.67 27.38
CA GLU A 574 -1.26 -25.24 27.66
C GLU A 574 -0.39 -25.23 26.39
N GLU A 575 0.64 -24.40 26.37
CA GLU A 575 1.68 -24.47 25.34
C GLU A 575 2.41 -25.81 25.40
N GLY A 576 2.66 -26.39 24.21
CA GLY A 576 3.28 -27.71 24.10
C GLY A 576 2.29 -28.88 24.23
N ASP A 577 1.01 -28.62 24.43
CA ASP A 577 -0.02 -29.66 24.31
C ASP A 577 -0.44 -29.88 22.86
N CYS A 578 -0.92 -31.09 22.55
CA CYS A 578 -1.47 -31.41 21.25
C CYS A 578 -2.66 -32.36 21.33
N LEU A 579 -3.57 -32.18 20.38
CA LEU A 579 -4.66 -33.11 20.08
C LEU A 579 -4.32 -33.89 18.81
N LEU A 580 -4.50 -35.21 18.84
CA LEU A 580 -4.29 -36.05 17.66
C LEU A 580 -5.60 -36.63 17.15
N HIS A 581 -5.70 -36.88 15.86
CA HIS A 581 -6.90 -37.54 15.33
C HIS A 581 -6.99 -38.98 15.87
N ARG A 582 -8.20 -39.45 16.20
CA ARG A 582 -8.45 -40.80 16.77
C ARG A 582 -7.84 -41.95 15.95
N TYR A 583 -7.63 -41.75 14.65
CA TYR A 583 -6.91 -42.70 13.80
C TYR A 583 -5.48 -42.99 14.30
N MET A 584 -4.78 -41.98 14.83
CA MET A 584 -3.40 -42.12 15.33
C MET A 584 -3.34 -42.96 16.60
N ARG A 585 -4.30 -42.78 17.52
CA ARG A 585 -4.43 -43.63 18.71
C ARG A 585 -4.47 -45.11 18.37
N ASN A 586 -5.41 -45.49 17.50
CA ASN A 586 -5.67 -46.90 17.18
C ASN A 586 -4.48 -47.58 16.48
N ASN A 587 -3.73 -46.82 15.68
CA ASN A 587 -2.70 -47.34 14.80
C ASN A 587 -1.27 -47.20 15.35
N ALA A 588 -1.00 -46.11 16.07
CA ALA A 588 0.29 -45.84 16.68
C ALA A 588 0.38 -46.28 18.15
N ARG A 589 -0.73 -46.75 18.75
CA ARG A 589 -0.84 -47.15 20.17
C ARG A 589 -0.39 -46.05 21.14
N LEU A 590 -0.73 -44.81 20.81
CA LEU A 590 -0.44 -43.64 21.65
C LEU A 590 -1.55 -43.45 22.69
N GLU A 591 -1.18 -43.08 23.90
CA GLU A 591 -2.08 -42.79 25.01
C GLU A 591 -2.08 -41.30 25.38
N VAL A 592 -3.09 -40.89 26.16
CA VAL A 592 -3.13 -39.52 26.71
C VAL A 592 -2.05 -39.40 27.78
N GLY A 593 -1.24 -38.34 27.70
CA GLY A 593 -0.07 -38.10 28.54
C GLY A 593 1.26 -38.44 27.88
N ASP A 594 1.25 -39.17 26.76
CA ASP A 594 2.47 -39.48 26.01
C ASP A 594 3.11 -38.22 25.44
N GLN A 595 4.45 -38.22 25.39
CA GLN A 595 5.22 -37.19 24.72
C GLN A 595 5.67 -37.65 23.34
N ILE A 596 5.39 -36.83 22.33
CA ILE A 596 5.82 -37.03 20.96
C ILE A 596 6.73 -35.89 20.52
N VAL A 597 7.59 -36.13 19.53
CA VAL A 597 8.46 -35.09 18.98
C VAL A 597 8.18 -34.94 17.50
N ILE A 598 7.78 -33.74 17.08
CA ILE A 598 7.57 -33.41 15.66
C ILE A 598 8.57 -32.32 15.29
N LYS A 599 9.48 -32.61 14.35
CA LYS A 599 10.54 -31.68 13.90
C LYS A 599 11.37 -31.06 15.05
N GLY A 600 11.61 -31.81 16.13
CA GLY A 600 12.39 -31.35 17.27
C GLY A 600 11.58 -30.58 18.33
N VAL A 601 10.27 -30.37 18.12
CA VAL A 601 9.37 -29.79 19.12
C VAL A 601 8.72 -30.92 19.93
N PRO A 602 8.95 -31.00 21.24
CA PRO A 602 8.26 -31.94 22.11
C PRO A 602 6.83 -31.46 22.34
N LEU A 603 5.87 -32.37 22.18
CA LEU A 603 4.45 -32.12 22.41
C LEU A 603 3.86 -33.21 23.30
N ARG A 604 3.01 -32.84 24.24
CA ARG A 604 2.27 -33.75 25.11
C ARG A 604 0.89 -34.02 24.52
N ILE A 605 0.50 -35.29 24.43
CA ILE A 605 -0.84 -35.66 23.94
C ILE A 605 -1.83 -35.45 25.07
N VAL A 606 -2.72 -34.46 24.95
CA VAL A 606 -3.78 -34.22 25.95
C VAL A 606 -5.11 -34.87 25.59
N GLY A 607 -5.31 -35.22 24.31
CA GLY A 607 -6.54 -35.85 23.86
C GLY A 607 -6.54 -36.27 22.40
N PHE A 608 -7.61 -36.95 22.01
CA PHE A 608 -7.86 -37.40 20.67
C PHE A 608 -9.19 -36.86 20.13
N PHE A 609 -9.14 -36.23 18.96
CA PHE A 609 -10.32 -35.68 18.30
C PHE A 609 -10.87 -36.62 17.22
N GLY A 610 -12.18 -36.54 17.02
CA GLY A 610 -12.93 -37.35 16.05
C GLY A 610 -13.18 -36.59 14.74
N ARG A 611 -14.41 -36.71 14.22
CA ARG A 611 -14.83 -35.87 13.10
C ARG A 611 -14.94 -34.43 13.58
N VAL A 612 -14.00 -33.58 13.16
CA VAL A 612 -14.26 -32.14 13.09
C VAL A 612 -15.32 -31.96 12.01
N LYS A 613 -16.54 -31.57 12.37
CA LYS A 613 -17.57 -31.24 11.37
C LYS A 613 -16.97 -30.18 10.45
N ARG A 614 -16.90 -30.44 9.15
CA ARG A 614 -16.58 -29.36 8.20
C ARG A 614 -17.73 -28.37 8.25
N ILE A 615 -17.41 -27.08 8.32
CA ILE A 615 -18.39 -25.99 8.13
C ILE A 615 -19.13 -26.15 6.79
N ALA A 616 -18.53 -26.83 5.80
CA ALA A 616 -19.16 -27.15 4.51
C ALA A 616 -20.11 -28.37 4.50
N ASP A 617 -20.08 -29.22 5.54
CA ASP A 617 -20.93 -30.42 5.65
C ASP A 617 -22.14 -30.20 6.59
N VAL A 618 -22.45 -28.94 6.92
CA VAL A 618 -23.63 -28.49 7.69
C VAL A 618 -24.35 -27.39 6.92
#